data_AF-A0A6I4R5A0-F1
#
_entry.id   AF-A0A6I4R5A0-F1
#
_cell.length_a   1.000
_cell.length_b   1.000
_cell.length_c   1.000
_cell.angle_alpha   90.00
_cell.angle_beta   90.00
_cell.angle_gamma   90.00
#
_symmetry.space_group_name_H-M   'P 1'
#
loop_
_entity.id
_entity.type
_entity.pdbx_description
1 polymer ?
#
loop_
_entity_poly.entity_id
_entity_poly.type
_entity_poly.pdbx_seq_one_letter_code
_entity_poly.pdbx_strand_id
1 'polypeptide(L)'
;MESLFAHCQAVLAGDTDLLARLQATGFDCRVAYWAFRLPQLQQWLAPQLDYPRFRQALYASELNTRLQALGGEIAIADNRASTDLSLYCLRRLP
;
A
#
# COMPACT_ATOMS: atom_id res chain seq x y z
N MET A 1 -9.47 -5.59 -3.64
CA MET A 1 -9.09 -4.27 -3.07
C MET A 1 -9.41 -4.14 -1.60
N GLU A 2 -10.45 -4.79 -1.10
CA GLU A 2 -10.79 -4.76 0.34
C GLU A 2 -9.66 -5.26 1.24
N SER A 3 -8.94 -6.31 0.85
CA SER A 3 -7.77 -6.78 1.60
C SER A 3 -6.68 -5.71 1.70
N LEU A 4 -6.39 -4.95 0.63
CA LEU A 4 -5.42 -3.86 0.69
C LEU A 4 -5.86 -2.77 1.67
N PHE A 5 -7.12 -2.35 1.60
CA PHE A 5 -7.68 -1.35 2.51
C PHE A 5 -7.56 -1.77 3.98
N ALA A 6 -7.89 -3.03 4.30
CA ALA A 6 -7.78 -3.56 5.66
C ALA A 6 -6.32 -3.51 6.18
N HIS A 7 -5.35 -3.89 5.35
CA HIS A 7 -3.93 -3.79 5.72
C HIS A 7 -3.49 -2.34 5.90
N CYS A 8 -3.91 -1.42 5.04
CA CYS A 8 -3.61 0.00 5.21
C CYS A 8 -4.20 0.55 6.52
N GLN A 9 -5.44 0.20 6.84
CA GLN A 9 -6.07 0.60 8.10
C GLN A 9 -5.31 0.08 9.32
N ALA A 10 -4.89 -1.19 9.30
CA ALA A 10 -4.11 -1.79 10.37
C ALA A 10 -2.72 -1.13 10.53
N VAL A 11 -2.04 -0.79 9.43
CA VAL A 11 -0.79 -0.01 9.48
C VAL A 11 -1.02 1.39 10.09
N LEU A 12 -2.11 2.08 9.71
CA LEU A 12 -2.46 3.38 10.28
C LEU A 12 -2.80 3.29 11.78
N ALA A 13 -3.42 2.19 12.20
CA ALA A 13 -3.72 1.90 13.60
C ALA A 13 -2.49 1.47 14.42
N GLY A 14 -1.37 1.12 13.75
CA GLY A 14 -0.16 0.66 14.42
C GLY A 14 -0.20 -0.79 14.87
N ASP A 15 -0.93 -1.65 14.14
CA ASP A 15 -1.01 -3.09 14.39
C ASP A 15 0.38 -3.75 14.32
N THR A 16 0.94 -4.09 15.48
CA THR A 16 2.32 -4.57 15.59
C THR A 16 2.54 -5.92 14.92
N ASP A 17 1.54 -6.82 14.93
CA ASP A 17 1.63 -8.12 14.29
C ASP A 17 1.68 -7.99 12.77
N LEU A 18 0.84 -7.12 12.20
CA LEU A 18 0.90 -6.83 10.78
C LEU A 18 2.22 -6.14 10.40
N LEU A 19 2.66 -5.15 11.16
CA LEU A 19 3.92 -4.44 10.90
C LEU A 19 5.10 -5.42 10.88
N ALA A 20 5.18 -6.35 11.84
CA ALA A 20 6.21 -7.38 11.89
C ALA A 20 6.16 -8.31 10.66
N ARG A 21 4.97 -8.71 10.22
CA ARG A 21 4.80 -9.53 9.00
C ARG A 21 5.24 -8.80 7.73
N LEU A 22 4.93 -7.50 7.61
CA LEU A 22 5.34 -6.69 6.48
C LEU A 22 6.86 -6.47 6.46
N GLN A 23 7.47 -6.23 7.62
CA GLN A 23 8.93 -6.10 7.72
C GLN A 23 9.63 -7.42 7.39
N ALA A 24 9.10 -8.56 7.84
CA ALA A 24 9.66 -9.88 7.55
C ALA A 24 9.62 -10.24 6.05
N THR A 25 8.69 -9.67 5.29
CA THR A 25 8.63 -9.83 3.82
C THR A 25 9.45 -8.78 3.07
N GLY A 26 10.18 -7.92 3.78
CA GLY A 26 11.09 -6.93 3.20
C GLY A 26 10.41 -5.63 2.79
N PHE A 27 9.21 -5.31 3.31
CA PHE A 27 8.65 -3.98 3.16
C PHE A 27 9.27 -3.00 4.15
N ASP A 28 9.44 -1.76 3.71
CA ASP A 28 9.75 -0.65 4.61
C ASP A 28 8.44 -0.19 5.26
N CYS A 29 8.21 -0.62 6.50
CA CYS A 29 6.96 -0.40 7.22
C CYS A 29 7.22 0.01 8.66
N ARG A 30 6.44 0.98 9.15
CA ARG A 30 6.44 1.50 10.53
C ARG A 30 5.03 1.98 10.88
N VAL A 31 4.79 2.35 12.14
CA VAL A 31 3.47 2.85 12.56
C VAL A 31 3.04 4.02 11.69
N ALA A 32 1.84 3.93 11.12
CA ALA A 32 1.25 4.92 10.22
C ALA A 32 2.06 5.25 8.94
N TYR A 33 3.00 4.38 8.55
CA TYR A 33 3.74 4.53 7.32
C TYR A 33 4.14 3.19 6.71
N TRP A 34 3.87 3.02 5.41
CA TRP A 34 4.28 1.81 4.69
C TRP A 34 4.68 2.15 3.28
N ALA A 35 5.95 1.94 2.95
CA ALA A 35 6.50 2.12 1.62
C ALA A 35 6.62 0.80 0.87
N PHE A 36 6.23 0.81 -0.41
CA PHE A 36 6.22 -0.36 -1.26
C PHE A 36 6.27 0.02 -2.74
N ARG A 37 6.72 -0.93 -3.57
CA ARG A 37 6.51 -0.89 -5.03
C ARG A 37 5.25 -1.67 -5.38
N LEU A 38 4.50 -1.21 -6.39
CA LEU A 38 3.26 -1.89 -6.80
C LEU A 38 3.47 -3.38 -7.18
N PRO A 39 4.54 -3.78 -7.88
CA PRO A 39 4.78 -5.19 -8.18
C PRO A 39 4.99 -6.05 -6.91
N GLN A 40 5.75 -5.54 -5.95
CA GLN A 40 5.99 -6.23 -4.67
C GLN A 40 4.68 -6.36 -3.87
N LEU A 41 3.89 -5.29 -3.84
CA LEU A 41 2.58 -5.30 -3.17
C LEU A 41 1.61 -6.30 -3.82
N GLN A 42 1.59 -6.35 -5.16
CA GLN A 42 0.74 -7.31 -5.90
C GLN A 42 1.12 -8.75 -5.58
N GLN A 43 2.42 -9.08 -5.59
CA GLN A 43 2.89 -10.42 -5.25
C GLN A 43 2.52 -10.83 -3.82
N TRP A 44 2.52 -9.89 -2.88
CA TRP A 44 2.17 -10.16 -1.49
C TRP A 44 0.65 -10.31 -1.26
N LEU A 45 -0.15 -9.43 -1.87
CA LEU A 45 -1.61 -9.41 -1.65
C LEU A 45 -2.39 -10.38 -2.53
N ALA A 46 -1.97 -10.53 -3.78
CA ALA A 46 -2.72 -11.22 -4.81
C ALA A 46 -1.76 -11.80 -5.85
N PRO A 47 -0.85 -12.73 -5.47
CA PRO A 47 0.12 -13.32 -6.39
C PRO A 47 -0.51 -13.96 -7.64
N GLN A 48 -1.76 -14.39 -7.52
CA GLN A 48 -2.57 -14.98 -8.59
C GLN A 48 -3.16 -13.96 -9.58
N LEU A 49 -3.12 -12.67 -9.28
CA LEU A 49 -3.69 -11.62 -10.13
C LEU A 49 -2.62 -11.03 -11.05
N ASP A 50 -2.89 -10.95 -12.35
CA ASP A 50 -1.99 -10.31 -13.30
C ASP A 50 -1.71 -8.86 -12.89
N TYR A 51 -0.44 -8.46 -12.95
CA TYR A 51 -0.01 -7.12 -12.54
C TYR A 51 -0.79 -5.98 -13.22
N PRO A 52 -1.07 -6.01 -14.54
CA PRO A 52 -1.89 -4.97 -15.18
C PRO A 52 -3.32 -4.89 -14.61
N ARG A 53 -3.93 -6.04 -14.27
CA ARG A 53 -5.26 -6.10 -13.68
C ARG A 53 -5.27 -5.59 -12.25
N PHE A 54 -4.25 -5.94 -11.46
CA PHE A 54 -4.06 -5.38 -10.13
C PHE A 54 -3.96 -3.86 -10.18
N ARG A 55 -3.14 -3.33 -11.08
CA ARG A 55 -2.94 -1.90 -11.27
C ARG A 55 -4.24 -1.20 -11.69
N GLN A 56 -4.98 -1.77 -12.65
CA GLN A 56 -6.27 -1.24 -13.08
C GLN A 56 -7.28 -1.23 -11.91
N ALA A 57 -7.35 -2.31 -11.13
CA ALA A 57 -8.24 -2.38 -9.97
C ALA A 57 -7.85 -1.36 -8.88
N LEU A 58 -6.56 -1.11 -8.68
CA LEU A 58 -6.08 -0.11 -7.73
C LEU A 58 -6.49 1.30 -8.15
N TYR A 59 -6.27 1.67 -9.43
CA TYR A 59 -6.63 3.00 -9.94
C TYR A 59 -8.14 3.20 -10.11
N ALA A 60 -8.89 2.14 -10.41
CA ALA A 60 -10.35 2.20 -10.46
C ALA A 60 -10.99 2.18 -9.08
N SER A 61 -10.23 1.89 -8.02
CA SER A 61 -10.76 1.83 -6.67
C SER A 61 -10.79 3.21 -6.01
N GLU A 62 -11.79 3.42 -5.16
CA GLU A 62 -11.86 4.56 -4.25
C GLU A 62 -10.95 4.38 -3.02
N LEU A 63 -9.89 3.58 -3.12
CA LEU A 63 -9.00 3.25 -2.01
C LEU A 63 -8.42 4.50 -1.37
N ASN A 64 -7.90 5.42 -2.17
CA ASN A 64 -7.31 6.65 -1.64
C ASN A 64 -8.37 7.54 -0.97
N THR A 65 -9.56 7.66 -1.56
CA THR A 65 -10.69 8.39 -0.96
C THR A 65 -11.10 7.79 0.39
N ARG A 66 -11.19 6.46 0.48
CA ARG A 66 -11.52 5.77 1.73
C ARG A 66 -10.42 5.91 2.78
N LEU A 67 -9.15 5.92 2.38
CA LEU A 67 -8.04 6.16 3.29
C LEU A 67 -8.04 7.60 3.80
N GLN A 68 -8.38 8.57 2.96
CA GLN A 68 -8.47 9.98 3.38
C GLN A 68 -9.49 10.17 4.49
N ALA A 69 -10.62 9.47 4.42
CA ALA A 69 -11.62 9.45 5.49
C ALA A 69 -11.09 8.87 6.83
N LEU A 70 -10.02 8.06 6.77
CA LEU A 70 -9.32 7.52 7.94
C LEU A 70 -8.07 8.36 8.33
N GLY A 71 -7.87 9.53 7.71
CA GLY A 71 -6.71 10.38 7.94
C GLY A 71 -5.42 9.80 7.37
N GLY A 72 -5.49 9.00 6.31
CA GLY A 72 -4.31 8.48 5.60
C GLY A 72 -4.43 8.60 4.09
N GLU A 73 -3.33 8.43 3.37
CA GLU A 73 -3.33 8.40 1.91
C GLU A 73 -2.22 7.52 1.37
N ILE A 74 -2.39 7.01 0.16
CA ILE A 74 -1.30 6.42 -0.63
C ILE A 74 -0.80 7.48 -1.61
N ALA A 75 0.45 7.90 -1.43
CA ALA A 75 1.11 8.88 -2.27
C ALA A 75 2.33 8.26 -2.97
N ILE A 76 2.84 8.92 -4.01
CA ILE A 76 4.12 8.57 -4.62
C ILE A 76 5.23 9.25 -3.82
N ALA A 77 6.12 8.46 -3.22
CA ALA A 77 7.26 8.90 -2.42
C ALA A 77 8.50 9.22 -3.28
N ASP A 78 8.75 8.45 -4.33
CA ASP A 78 9.84 8.66 -5.29
C ASP A 78 9.30 8.34 -6.70
N ASN A 79 9.22 9.36 -7.57
CA ASN A 79 8.73 9.21 -8.93
C ASN A 79 9.91 9.01 -9.89
N ARG A 80 10.11 7.79 -10.38
CA ARG A 80 11.23 7.44 -11.28
C ARG A 80 10.84 7.33 -12.75
N ALA A 81 9.85 8.11 -13.18
CA ALA A 81 9.30 8.15 -14.55
C ALA A 81 8.63 6.85 -15.05
N SER A 82 8.83 5.70 -14.39
CA SER A 82 8.06 4.47 -14.57
C SER A 82 7.33 4.13 -13.28
N THR A 83 6.00 3.96 -13.35
CA THR A 83 5.15 3.61 -12.20
C THR A 83 5.54 2.29 -11.54
N ASP A 84 6.21 1.41 -12.27
CA ASP A 84 6.71 0.12 -11.75
C ASP A 84 8.00 0.29 -10.92
N LEU A 85 8.72 1.39 -11.15
CA LEU A 85 9.92 1.78 -10.41
C LEU A 85 9.62 2.81 -9.32
N SER A 86 8.50 3.51 -9.43
CA SER A 86 8.05 4.49 -8.46
C SER A 86 7.78 3.85 -7.11
N LEU A 87 8.26 4.51 -6.07
CA LEU A 87 7.99 4.11 -4.68
C LEU A 87 6.68 4.76 -4.25
N TYR A 88 5.75 3.94 -3.78
CA TYR A 88 4.51 4.41 -3.16
C TYR A 88 4.66 4.34 -1.65
N CYS A 89 3.98 5.23 -0.94
CA CYS A 89 3.88 5.15 0.51
C CYS A 89 2.46 5.42 0.98
N LEU A 90 1.99 4.58 1.91
CA LEU A 90 0.92 4.94 2.81
C LEU A 90 1.50 5.87 3.87
N ARG A 91 0.83 7.00 4.12
CA ARG A 91 1.18 7.94 5.20
C ARG A 91 -0.08 8.50 5.84
N ARG A 92 0.03 8.90 7.11
CA ARG A 92 -1.00 9.69 7.79
C ARG A 92 -1.02 11.12 7.22
N LEU A 93 -2.22 11.65 7.01
CA LEU A 93 -2.43 13.04 6.65
C LEU A 93 -2.17 13.94 7.87
N PRO A 94 -1.58 15.13 7.67
CA PRO A 94 -1.35 16.10 8.72
C PRO A 94 -2.64 16.69 9.29
#